data_AF-A0A524LNF4-F1
#
_entry.id   AF-A0A524LNF4-F1
#
_cell.length_a   1.000
_cell.length_b   1.000
_cell.length_c   1.000
_cell.angle_alpha   90.00
_cell.angle_beta   90.00
_cell.angle_gamma   90.00
#
_symmetry.space_group_name_H-M   'P 1'
#
loop_
_entity.id
_entity.type
_entity.pdbx_description
1 polymer ?
#
loop_
_entity_poly.entity_id
_entity_poly.type
_entity_poly.pdbx_seq_one_letter_code
_entity_poly.pdbx_strand_id
1 'polypeptide(L)' 'MRALIEETKEHRDREMIDGLKLFFGRDWVQVIPDPYRELFHVNAEAGSQEQAEKMADEFLGKIAARLG' A
#
# COMPACT_ATOMS: atom_id res chain seq x y z
N MET A 1 2.84 -2.53 -9.43
CA MET A 1 3.06 -3.56 -8.39
C MET A 1 4.52 -3.95 -8.18
N ARG A 2 5.24 -4.51 -9.16
CA ARG A 2 6.63 -5.02 -8.99
C ARG A 2 7.58 -4.04 -8.29
N ALA A 3 7.62 -2.79 -8.74
CA ALA A 3 8.52 -1.79 -8.15
C ALA A 3 8.22 -1.49 -6.67
N LEU A 4 6.95 -1.55 -6.26
CA LEU A 4 6.54 -1.36 -4.88
C LEU A 4 7.00 -2.53 -4.00
N ILE A 5 6.85 -3.76 -4.50
CA ILE A 5 7.34 -4.98 -3.82
C ILE A 5 8.86 -4.92 -3.58
N GLU A 6 9.62 -4.45 -4.57
CA GLU A 6 11.07 -4.29 -4.45
C GLU A 6 11.46 -3.17 -3.48
N GLU A 7 10.77 -2.03 -3.51
CA GLU A 7 10.99 -0.93 -2.57
C GLU A 7 10.76 -1.38 -1.12
N THR A 8 9.73 -2.22 -0.90
CA THR A 8 9.32 -2.64 0.43
C THR A 8 9.89 -4.01 0.82
N LYS A 9 10.93 -4.49 0.14
CA LYS A 9 11.47 -5.85 0.36
C LYS A 9 12.10 -6.06 1.73
N GLU A 10 12.66 -4.99 2.29
CA GLU A 10 13.30 -4.99 3.62
C GLU A 10 12.27 -4.74 4.74
N HIS A 11 11.00 -4.49 4.39
CA HIS A 11 9.95 -4.31 5.39
C HIS A 11 9.60 -5.66 6.02
N ARG A 12 9.95 -5.80 7.30
CA ARG A 12 9.89 -7.08 8.03
C ARG A 12 8.47 -7.66 8.10
N ASP A 13 7.47 -6.79 8.27
CA ASP A 13 6.10 -7.20 8.54
C ASP A 13 5.23 -6.92 7.32
N ARG A 14 5.33 -7.82 6.33
CA ARG A 14 4.63 -7.73 5.05
C ARG A 14 3.89 -9.03 4.72
N GLU A 15 2.69 -8.91 4.16
CA GLU A 15 1.91 -10.01 3.62
C GLU A 15 1.68 -9.84 2.12
N MET A 16 1.71 -10.95 1.36
CA MET A 16 1.58 -10.95 -0.10
C MET A 16 0.48 -11.88 -0.63
N ILE A 17 -0.52 -12.22 0.20
CA ILE A 17 -1.58 -13.17 -0.17
C ILE A 17 -2.56 -12.53 -1.16
N ASP A 18 -3.03 -11.31 -0.85
CA ASP A 18 -3.97 -10.55 -1.68
C ASP A 18 -3.49 -9.10 -1.83
N GLY A 19 -2.55 -8.91 -2.76
CA GLY A 19 -1.81 -7.66 -2.91
C GLY A 19 -0.60 -7.57 -1.99
N LEU A 20 -0.20 -6.36 -1.61
CA LEU A 20 0.90 -6.08 -0.71
C LEU A 20 0.34 -5.36 0.52
N LYS A 21 0.38 -6.03 1.67
CA LYS A 21 0.03 -5.43 2.96
C LYS A 21 1.30 -5.21 3.77
N LEU A 22 1.43 -4.02 4.36
CA LEU A 22 2.57 -3.62 5.19
C LEU A 22 2.05 -3.15 6.54
N PHE A 23 2.63 -3.69 7.61
CA PHE A 23 2.26 -3.35 8.98
C PHE A 23 3.26 -2.37 9.59
N PHE A 24 2.74 -1.40 10.35
CA PHE A 24 3.47 -0.40 11.11
C PHE A 24 3.01 -0.49 12.58
N GLY A 25 3.30 -1.62 13.22
CA GLY A 25 2.77 -1.94 14.54
C GLY A 25 1.30 -2.38 14.46
N ARG A 26 0.37 -1.52 14.91
CA ARG A 26 -1.08 -1.79 14.81
C ARG A 26 -1.71 -1.20 13.56
N ASP A 27 -1.03 -0.25 12.93
CA ASP A 27 -1.49 0.41 11.72
C ASP A 27 -1.04 -0.41 10.50
N TRP A 28 -1.75 -0.30 9.38
CA TRP A 28 -1.37 -1.00 8.16
C TRP A 28 -1.83 -0.28 6.91
N VAL A 29 -1.17 -0.59 5.80
CA VAL A 29 -1.59 -0.20 4.44
C VAL A 29 -1.60 -1.44 3.55
N GLN A 30 -2.57 -1.52 2.64
CA GLN A 30 -2.71 -2.60 1.68
C GLN A 30 -2.90 -2.04 0.28
N VAL A 31 -2.10 -2.53 -0.66
CA VAL A 31 -2.21 -2.21 -2.09
C VAL A 31 -2.64 -3.45 -2.84
N ILE A 32 -3.83 -3.40 -3.46
CA ILE A 32 -4.43 -4.51 -4.20
C ILE A 32 -4.61 -4.10 -5.67
N PRO A 33 -4.07 -4.84 -6.65
CA PRO A 33 -4.42 -4.61 -8.05
C PRO A 33 -5.89 -4.98 -8.29
N ASP A 34 -6.63 -4.12 -8.99
CA ASP A 34 -7.99 -4.47 -9.40
C ASP A 34 -7.95 -5.57 -10.49
N PRO A 35 -8.71 -6.66 -10.35
CA PRO A 35 -8.68 -7.77 -11.32
C PRO A 35 -9.38 -7.45 -12.65
N TYR A 36 -10.18 -6.39 -12.72
CA TYR A 36 -11.00 -6.03 -13.87
C TYR A 36 -10.66 -4.66 -14.47
N ARG A 37 -9.92 -3.82 -13.74
CA ARG A 37 -9.59 -2.44 -14.14
C ARG A 37 -8.09 -2.19 -14.01
N GLU A 38 -7.56 -1.29 -14.82
CA GLU A 38 -6.16 -0.85 -14.76
C GLU A 38 -5.92 0.15 -13.62
N LEU A 39 -6.26 -0.25 -12.39
CA LEU A 39 -6.10 0.57 -11.19
C LEU A 39 -5.67 -0.25 -9.98
N PHE A 40 -5.24 0.44 -8.93
CA PHE A 40 -4.90 -0.13 -7.64
C PHE A 40 -5.86 0.41 -6.58
N HIS A 41 -6.33 -0.48 -5.71
CA HIS A 41 -6.99 -0.11 -4.46
C HIS A 41 -5.93 0.07 -3.37
N VAL A 42 -6.00 1.19 -2.65
CA VAL A 42 -5.14 1.48 -1.49
C VAL A 42 -6.03 1.63 -0.28
N ASN A 43 -5.89 0.70 0.66
CA ASN A 43 -6.60 0.72 1.95
C ASN A 43 -5.59 0.99 3.06
N ALA A 44 -5.98 1.81 4.04
CA ALA A 44 -5.15 2.05 5.22
C ALA A 44 -6.02 2.04 6.49
N GLU A 45 -5.45 1.54 7.57
CA GLU A 45 -6.04 1.56 8.89
C GLU A 45 -5.02 2.08 9.88
N ALA A 46 -5.48 2.99 10.74
CA ALA A 46 -4.65 3.56 11.79
C ALA A 46 -5.49 3.97 13.00
N GLY A 47 -4.82 4.37 14.07
CA GLY A 47 -5.47 4.89 15.28
C GLY A 47 -6.28 6.18 15.08
N SER A 48 -6.17 6.86 13.93
CA SER A 48 -7.01 7.99 13.56
C SER A 48 -7.26 8.04 12.05
N GLN A 49 -8.35 8.69 11.66
CA GLN A 49 -8.69 8.93 10.25
C GLN A 49 -7.57 9.70 9.53
N GLU A 50 -7.04 10.76 10.15
CA GLU A 50 -5.95 11.58 9.60
C GLU A 50 -4.69 10.74 9.32
N GLN A 51 -4.33 9.83 10.23
CA GLN A 51 -3.17 8.97 10.05
C GLN A 51 -3.41 7.93 8.94
N ALA A 52 -4.62 7.37 8.86
CA ALA A 52 -4.99 6.43 7.80
C ALA A 52 -4.94 7.11 6.42
N GLU A 53 -5.49 8.32 6.30
CA GLU A 53 -5.44 9.13 5.08
C GLU A 53 -4.01 9.43 4.65
N LYS A 54 -3.16 9.88 5.59
CA LYS A 54 -1.75 10.13 5.32
C LYS A 54 -1.00 8.89 4.82
N MET A 55 -1.27 7.72 5.41
CA MET A 55 -0.69 6.45 4.98
C MET A 55 -1.17 6.07 3.57
N ALA A 56 -2.45 6.24 3.27
CA ALA A 56 -2.99 5.98 1.94
C ALA A 56 -2.37 6.92 0.89
N ASP A 57 -2.29 8.22 1.18
CA ASP A 57 -1.73 9.24 0.30
C ASP A 57 -0.25 9.00 -0.03
N GLU A 58 0.54 8.55 0.94
CA GLU A 58 1.94 8.16 0.70
C GLU A 58 2.04 7.07 -0.37
N PHE A 59 1.20 6.04 -0.27
CA PHE A 59 1.21 4.92 -1.21
C PHE A 59 0.60 5.27 -2.56
N LEU A 60 -0.42 6.12 -2.59
CA LEU A 60 -0.94 6.70 -3.83
C LEU A 60 0.16 7.48 -4.56
N GLY A 61 0.94 8.31 -3.85
CA GLY A 61 2.08 9.04 -4.41
C GLY A 61 3.14 8.12 -4.99
N LYS A 62 3.51 7.04 -4.28
CA LYS A 62 4.45 6.03 -4.80
C LYS A 62 3.94 5.35 -6.07
N ILE A 63 2.65 5.03 -6.15
CA ILE A 63 2.05 4.40 -7.32
C ILE A 63 2.01 5.39 -8.49
N ALA A 64 1.52 6.61 -8.26
CA ALA A 64 1.39 7.65 -9.29
C ALA A 64 2.75 8.01 -9.92
N ALA A 65 3.81 8.11 -9.12
CA ALA A 65 5.17 8.39 -9.62
C ALA A 65 5.73 7.32 -10.58
N ARG A 66 5.05 6.19 -10.74
CA ARG A 66 5.46 5.04 -11.56
C ARG A 66 4.49 4.71 -12.68
N LEU A 67 3.36 5.41 -12.77
CA LEU A 67 2.35 5.27 -13.83
C LEU A 67 2.55 6.29 -14.97
N GLY A 68 3.68 7.02 -14.98
CA GLY A 68 4.08 7.97 -16.03
C GLY A 68 5.26 7.47 -16.84
#